data_AF-A0A2X3D6D2-F1
#
_entry.id   AF-A0A2X3D6D2-F1
#
_cell.length_a   1.000
_cell.length_b   1.000
_cell.length_c   1.000
_cell.angle_alpha   90.00
_cell.angle_beta   90.00
_cell.angle_gamma   90.00
#
_symmetry.space_group_name_H-M   'P 1'
#
loop_
_entity.id
_entity.type
_entity.pdbx_description
1 polymer ?
#
loop_
_entity_poly.entity_id
_entity_poly.type
_entity_poly.pdbx_seq_one_letter_code
_entity_poly.pdbx_strand_id
1 'polypeptide(L)' 'MHYIPLGDTALRVSRLCLGCMTFGEPDRGRHAWTLPQESSRPLYPARH' A
#
# COMPACT_ATOMS: atom_id res chain seq x y z
N MET A 1 9.98 -14.79 -0.37
CA MET A 1 9.73 -13.53 -1.11
C MET A 1 10.82 -13.34 -2.16
N HIS A 2 10.46 -13.01 -3.40
CA HIS A 2 11.41 -12.81 -4.51
C HIS A 2 11.59 -11.31 -4.79
N TYR A 3 12.83 -10.82 -4.71
CA TYR A 3 13.15 -9.40 -4.88
C TYR A 3 14.12 -9.17 -6.04
N ILE A 4 13.81 -8.19 -6.90
CA ILE A 4 14.62 -7.75 -8.05
C ILE A 4 15.17 -6.33 -7.84
N PRO A 5 16.33 -5.97 -8.41
CA PRO A 5 16.82 -4.60 -8.37
C PRO A 5 15.86 -3.65 -9.10
N LEU A 6 15.66 -2.45 -8.54
CA LEU A 6 14.88 -1.39 -9.17
C LEU A 6 15.81 -0.48 -9.99
N GLY A 7 16.03 -0.83 -11.25
CA GLY A 7 16.95 -0.10 -12.14
C GLY A 7 18.35 0.00 -11.52
N ASP A 8 18.98 1.16 -11.66
CA ASP A 8 20.31 1.46 -11.11
C ASP A 8 20.27 1.99 -9.66
N THR A 9 19.16 1.78 -8.95
CA THR A 9 19.05 2.16 -7.54
C THR A 9 19.61 1.05 -6.63
N ALA A 10 19.94 1.41 -5.39
CA ALA A 10 20.30 0.43 -4.37
C ALA A 10 19.10 -0.38 -3.82
N LEU A 11 17.88 -0.16 -4.35
CA LEU A 11 16.66 -0.78 -3.84
C LEU A 11 16.41 -2.15 -4.47
N ARG A 12 15.95 -3.08 -3.64
CA ARG A 12 15.42 -4.38 -4.06
C ARG A 12 13.91 -4.43 -3.77
N VAL A 13 13.11 -4.65 -4.81
CA VAL A 13 11.65 -4.62 -4.74
C VAL A 13 11.03 -5.98 -5.05
N SER A 14 9.89 -6.29 -4.44
CA SER A 14 9.11 -7.49 -4.77
C SER A 14 8.59 -7.37 -6.20
N ARG A 15 8.39 -8.51 -6.87
CA ARG A 15 7.68 -8.55 -8.17
C ARG A 15 6.19 -8.23 -8.06
N LEU A 16 5.64 -8.26 -6.85
CA LEU A 16 4.26 -7.90 -6.56
C LEU A 16 4.25 -6.59 -5.76
N CYS A 17 3.47 -5.63 -6.24
CA CYS A 17 3.26 -4.34 -5.60
C CYS A 17 1.83 -4.26 -5.05
N LEU A 18 1.67 -3.70 -3.86
CA LEU A 18 0.37 -3.33 -3.31
C LEU A 18 0.03 -1.92 -3.79
N GLY A 19 -1.01 -1.77 -4.59
CA GLY A 19 -1.56 -0.45 -4.92
C GLY A 19 -2.34 0.13 -3.74
N CYS A 20 -2.17 1.42 -3.46
CA CYS A 20 -2.76 2.08 -2.28
C CYS A 20 -3.96 3.01 -2.58
N MET A 21 -4.44 3.05 -3.82
CA MET A 21 -5.51 3.98 -4.24
C MET A 21 -6.85 3.77 -3.51
N THR A 22 -7.06 2.57 -2.96
CA THR A 22 -8.25 2.24 -2.18
C THR A 22 -8.13 2.66 -0.73
N PHE A 23 -6.97 3.11 -0.22
CA PHE A 23 -6.80 3.48 1.19
C PHE A 23 -6.95 4.99 1.37
N GLY A 24 -7.77 5.40 2.35
CA GLY A 24 -8.03 6.82 2.61
C GLY A 24 -9.31 7.05 3.41
N GLU A 25 -9.52 8.31 3.80
CA GLU A 25 -10.71 8.73 4.54
C GLU A 25 -11.89 8.98 3.59
N PRO A 26 -12.98 8.18 3.66
CA PRO A 26 -14.13 8.31 2.76
C PRO A 26 -14.75 9.71 2.77
N ASP A 27 -14.72 10.36 3.93
CA ASP A 27 -15.39 11.65 4.17
C ASP A 27 -14.55 12.87 3.75
N ARG A 28 -13.27 12.69 3.36
CA ARG A 28 -12.38 13.80 2.99
C ARG A 28 -12.36 14.13 1.49
N GLY A 29 -13.28 13.59 0.69
CA GLY A 29 -13.34 13.86 -0.74
C GLY A 29 -14.45 13.14 -1.48
N ARG A 30 -14.32 12.99 -2.81
CA ARG A 30 -15.30 12.25 -3.64
C ARG A 30 -15.04 10.75 -3.73
N HIS A 31 -14.17 10.22 -2.88
CA HIS A 31 -13.72 8.84 -2.92
C HIS A 31 -14.36 8.02 -1.80
N ALA A 32 -15.69 8.00 -1.74
CA ALA A 32 -16.43 7.27 -0.70
C ALA A 32 -16.14 5.75 -0.68
N TRP A 33 -15.50 5.22 -1.74
CA TRP A 33 -15.04 3.83 -1.85
C TRP A 33 -13.67 3.57 -1.18
N THR A 34 -13.04 4.57 -0.57
CA THR A 34 -11.78 4.35 0.14
C THR A 34 -12.00 3.60 1.45
N LEU A 35 -10.98 2.88 1.88
CA LEU A 35 -10.96 2.07 3.09
C LEU A 35 -10.22 2.84 4.18
N PRO A 36 -10.87 3.12 5.33
CA PRO A 36 -10.24 3.78 6.46
C PRO A 36 -9.05 2.99 7.02
N GLN A 37 -8.14 3.71 7.68
CA GLN A 37 -6.89 3.14 8.21
C GLN A 37 -7.11 1.95 9.17
N GLU A 38 -8.16 2.00 9.99
CA GLU A 38 -8.42 0.91 10.94
C GLU A 38 -8.83 -0.38 10.22
N SER A 39 -9.62 -0.26 9.15
CA SER A 39 -10.09 -1.39 8.34
C SER A 39 -9.02 -1.93 7.39
N SER A 40 -7.96 -1.17 7.12
CA SER A 40 -6.89 -1.58 6.20
C SER A 40 -5.73 -2.33 6.89
N ARG A 41 -5.63 -2.26 8.22
CA ARG A 41 -4.64 -2.98 9.04
C ARG A 41 -4.47 -4.47 8.72
N PRO A 42 -5.53 -5.24 8.43
CA PRO A 42 -5.38 -6.66 8.06
C PRO A 42 -4.66 -6.86 6.72
N LEU A 43 -4.71 -5.88 5.82
CA LEU A 43 -4.11 -5.94 4.48
C LEU A 43 -2.63 -5.58 4.50
N TYR A 44 -2.24 -4.61 5.33
CA TYR A 44 -0.85 -4.21 5.53
C TYR A 44 -0.61 -3.86 7.02
N PRO A 45 -0.23 -4.86 7.85
CA PRO A 45 -0.02 -4.61 9.26
C PRO A 45 1.17 -3.68 9.45
N ALA A 46 0.97 -2.59 10.20
CA ALA A 46 2.06 -1.74 10.65
C ALA A 46 3.02 -2.59 11.48
N ARG A 47 4.30 -2.61 11.08
CA ARG A 47 5.35 -3.20 11.90
C ARG A 47 5.84 -2.13 12.88
N HIS A 48 5.87 -2.48 14.16
CA HIS A 48 6.56 -1.71 15.18
C HIS A 48 8.07 -1.73 14.94
#